data_AF-A0A7K1SEW8-F1
#
_entry.id   AF-A0A7K1SEW8-F1
#
_cell.length_a   1.000
_cell.length_b   1.000
_cell.length_c   1.000
_cell.angle_alpha   90.00
_cell.angle_beta   90.00
_cell.angle_gamma   90.00
#
_symmetry.space_group_name_H-M   'P 1'
#
loop_
_entity.id
_entity.type
_entity.pdbx_description
1 polymer ?
#
loop_
_entity_poly.entity_id
_entity_poly.type
_entity_poly.pdbx_seq_one_letter_code
_entity_poly.pdbx_strand_id
1 'polypeptide(L)'
;MYEQKYNPPFMVHDDGANSPYDHQRIISKLTCELGLLYYHKQTIGLIPLPETPLDEGPGYPVPDVILFEEKTEQTRVIIEVCTNRGFRTDLRKVIRLIEDDDYGILEGFVYNYKTHEWLRYRKGDGGVATASSVSEVMGIDLGPML
;
A
#
# COMPACT_ATOMS: atom_id res chain seq x y z
N MET A 1 46.22 -1.60 -27.14
CA MET A 1 45.76 -1.24 -25.78
C MET A 1 44.27 -1.02 -25.87
N TYR A 2 43.45 -1.87 -25.26
CA TYR A 2 41.99 -1.73 -25.31
C TYR A 2 41.57 -0.69 -24.26
N GLU A 3 41.01 0.44 -24.70
CA GLU A 3 40.36 1.41 -23.82
C GLU A 3 39.06 0.82 -23.31
N GLN A 4 39.04 0.49 -22.02
CA GLN A 4 37.84 0.06 -21.32
C GLN A 4 37.00 1.30 -21.02
N LYS A 5 35.92 1.51 -21.78
CA LYS A 5 34.94 2.57 -21.49
C LYS A 5 34.31 2.27 -20.12
N TYR A 6 34.67 3.05 -19.12
CA TYR A 6 34.05 3.01 -17.79
C TYR A 6 32.63 3.57 -17.90
N ASN A 7 31.63 2.69 -17.87
CA ASN A 7 30.25 3.10 -17.63
C ASN A 7 30.03 3.18 -16.12
N PRO A 8 29.72 4.36 -15.54
CA PRO A 8 29.42 4.45 -14.12
C PRO A 8 28.12 3.65 -13.84
N PRO A 9 28.06 2.89 -12.72
CA PRO A 9 26.95 1.97 -12.45
C PRO A 9 25.67 2.67 -11.97
N PHE A 10 25.64 4.00 -11.96
CA PHE A 10 24.51 4.79 -11.49
C PHE A 10 23.84 5.46 -12.67
N MET A 11 23.10 4.68 -13.46
CA MET A 11 21.92 5.23 -14.12
C MET A 11 20.90 5.51 -13.01
N VAL A 12 21.01 6.70 -12.43
CA VAL A 12 19.96 7.26 -11.58
C VAL A 12 18.79 7.49 -12.52
N HIS A 13 17.83 6.57 -12.51
CA HIS A 13 16.53 6.84 -13.08
C HIS A 13 15.97 8.05 -12.33
N ASP A 14 15.61 9.08 -13.07
CA ASP A 14 15.02 10.32 -12.55
C ASP A 14 13.59 10.06 -12.05
N ASP A 15 13.49 9.26 -10.99
CA ASP A 15 12.42 9.29 -10.02
C ASP A 15 12.89 10.34 -9.01
N GLY A 16 12.54 11.61 -9.24
CA GLY A 16 13.18 12.79 -8.64
C GLY A 16 13.73 12.54 -7.23
N ALA A 17 14.99 12.95 -7.01
CA ALA A 17 15.95 12.51 -5.99
C ALA A 17 15.47 12.17 -4.55
N ASN A 18 14.26 12.57 -4.15
CA ASN A 18 13.64 12.30 -2.85
C ASN A 18 12.49 11.27 -2.89
N SER A 19 12.30 10.53 -3.98
CA SER A 19 11.26 9.49 -4.11
C SER A 19 11.16 8.55 -2.89
N PRO A 20 12.27 8.04 -2.30
CA PRO A 20 12.19 7.24 -1.07
C PRO A 20 11.67 8.00 0.16
N TYR A 21 12.04 9.28 0.31
CA TYR A 21 11.57 10.10 1.43
C TYR A 21 10.07 10.40 1.33
N ASP A 22 9.60 10.82 0.15
CA ASP A 22 8.19 11.12 -0.06
C ASP A 22 7.32 9.89 0.21
N HIS A 23 7.76 8.72 -0.25
CA HIS A 23 7.09 7.44 -0.02
C HIS A 23 6.93 7.13 1.47
N GLN A 24 8.05 7.12 2.22
CA GLN A 24 8.02 6.84 3.66
C GLN A 24 7.23 7.91 4.45
N ARG A 25 7.23 9.15 3.99
CA ARG A 25 6.43 10.22 4.59
C ARG A 25 4.93 9.93 4.50
N ILE A 26 4.46 9.39 3.37
CA ILE A 26 3.04 9.02 3.21
C ILE A 26 2.68 7.83 4.10
N ILE A 27 3.51 6.78 4.14
CA ILE A 27 3.31 5.63 5.04
C ILE A 27 3.25 6.10 6.49
N SER A 28 4.17 6.99 6.90
CA SER A 28 4.19 7.55 8.26
C SER A 28 2.90 8.29 8.61
N LYS A 29 2.34 9.10 7.68
CA LYS A 29 1.06 9.80 7.89
C LYS A 29 -0.10 8.82 8.05
N LEU A 30 -0.23 7.87 7.12
CA LEU A 30 -1.30 6.86 7.16
C LEU A 30 -1.28 6.08 8.46
N THR A 31 -0.13 5.52 8.82
CA THR A 31 0.03 4.72 10.04
C THR A 31 -0.22 5.56 11.31
N CYS A 32 0.19 6.83 11.32
CA CYS A 32 -0.08 7.71 12.45
C CYS A 32 -1.59 7.98 12.61
N GLU A 33 -2.28 8.42 11.56
CA GLU A 33 -3.70 8.75 11.62
C GLU A 33 -4.58 7.50 11.87
N LEU A 34 -4.29 6.39 11.21
CA LEU A 34 -4.95 5.11 11.47
C LEU A 34 -4.65 4.62 12.90
N GLY A 35 -3.42 4.82 13.38
CA GLY A 35 -3.03 4.48 14.75
C GLY A 35 -3.81 5.29 15.79
N LEU A 36 -4.05 6.58 15.53
CA LEU A 36 -4.92 7.41 16.37
C LEU A 36 -6.36 6.86 16.39
N LEU A 37 -6.88 6.42 15.24
CA LEU A 37 -8.23 5.84 15.14
C LEU A 37 -8.34 4.52 15.89
N TYR A 38 -7.30 3.67 15.85
CA TYR A 38 -7.29 2.36 16.53
C TYR A 38 -6.98 2.49 18.03
N TYR A 39 -5.79 2.98 18.41
CA TYR A 39 -5.28 2.93 19.78
C TYR A 39 -5.92 3.95 20.71
N HIS A 40 -6.31 5.13 20.20
CA HIS A 40 -6.78 6.23 21.04
C HIS A 40 -8.29 6.46 20.92
N LYS A 41 -8.81 6.53 19.69
CA LYS A 41 -10.24 6.81 19.46
C LYS A 41 -11.09 5.55 19.47
N GLN A 42 -10.50 4.37 19.24
CA GLN A 42 -11.17 3.08 19.14
C GLN A 42 -12.36 3.09 18.15
N THR A 43 -12.24 3.85 17.07
CA THR A 43 -13.28 3.99 16.04
C THR A 43 -13.13 2.99 14.90
N ILE A 44 -11.98 2.33 14.80
CA ILE A 44 -11.74 1.21 13.87
C ILE A 44 -11.26 0.00 14.67
N GLY A 45 -11.56 -1.20 14.17
CA GLY A 45 -11.20 -2.47 14.80
C GLY A 45 -9.95 -3.14 14.22
N LEU A 46 -9.24 -2.49 13.30
CA LEU A 46 -8.09 -3.05 12.59
C LEU A 46 -6.79 -2.32 12.99
N ILE A 47 -5.74 -3.09 13.25
CA ILE A 47 -4.42 -2.57 13.61
C ILE A 47 -3.68 -2.13 12.34
N PRO A 48 -3.26 -0.86 12.23
CA PRO A 48 -2.38 -0.43 11.15
C PRO A 48 -0.94 -0.86 11.44
N LEU A 49 -0.36 -1.66 10.55
CA LEU A 49 1.03 -2.09 10.62
C LEU A 49 1.75 -1.67 9.34
N PRO A 50 2.84 -0.88 9.43
CA PRO A 50 3.61 -0.46 8.26
C PRO A 50 4.54 -1.60 7.82
N GLU A 51 4.72 -1.73 6.49
CA GLU A 51 5.73 -2.60 5.86
C GLU A 51 5.83 -4.00 6.48
N THR A 52 4.66 -4.59 6.79
CA THR A 52 4.57 -5.87 7.50
C THR A 52 4.22 -7.00 6.52
N PRO A 53 4.97 -8.12 6.51
CA PRO A 53 4.65 -9.27 5.68
C PRO A 53 3.24 -9.82 5.96
N LEU A 54 2.57 -10.32 4.93
CA LEU A 54 1.23 -10.90 5.05
C LEU A 54 1.15 -12.19 5.87
N ASP A 55 2.28 -12.87 6.06
CA ASP A 55 2.38 -14.11 6.84
C ASP A 55 3.81 -14.32 7.36
N GLU A 56 4.01 -15.31 8.23
CA GLU A 56 5.30 -15.63 8.84
C GLU A 56 6.23 -16.39 7.89
N GLY A 57 7.45 -15.88 7.72
CA GLY A 57 8.52 -16.54 6.99
C GLY A 57 9.01 -15.75 5.78
N PRO A 58 10.01 -16.27 5.07
CA PRO A 58 10.58 -15.58 3.92
C PRO A 58 9.66 -15.68 2.69
N GLY A 59 9.60 -14.61 1.91
CA GLY A 59 8.98 -14.62 0.58
C GLY A 59 7.51 -14.19 0.53
N TYR A 60 6.90 -13.87 1.67
CA TYR A 60 5.56 -13.29 1.68
C TYR A 60 5.55 -11.86 1.16
N PRO A 61 4.49 -11.46 0.43
CA PRO A 61 4.31 -10.08 0.02
C PRO A 61 4.29 -9.14 1.23
N VAL A 62 4.88 -7.96 1.06
CA VAL A 62 4.90 -6.89 2.04
C VAL A 62 4.18 -5.69 1.42
N PRO A 63 2.93 -5.42 1.81
CA PRO A 63 2.28 -4.15 1.50
C PRO A 63 2.87 -3.01 2.33
N ASP A 64 2.71 -1.78 1.85
CA ASP A 64 3.24 -0.60 2.56
C ASP A 64 2.52 -0.35 3.88
N VAL A 65 1.21 -0.58 3.92
CA VAL A 65 0.41 -0.61 5.15
C VAL A 65 -0.59 -1.76 5.09
N ILE A 66 -0.67 -2.54 6.16
CA ILE A 66 -1.72 -3.54 6.37
C ILE A 66 -2.63 -3.14 7.53
N LEU A 67 -3.89 -3.53 7.45
CA LEU A 67 -4.90 -3.37 8.49
C LEU A 67 -5.30 -4.77 8.98
N PHE A 68 -4.77 -5.14 10.14
CA PHE A 68 -4.85 -6.49 10.70
C PHE A 68 -5.99 -6.63 11.70
N GLU A 69 -6.80 -7.69 11.55
CA GLU A 69 -7.84 -8.07 12.51
C GLU A 69 -7.32 -9.15 13.45
N GLU A 70 -7.06 -8.79 14.71
CA GLU A 70 -6.52 -9.74 15.71
C GLU A 70 -7.44 -10.94 15.97
N LYS A 71 -8.76 -10.75 15.94
CA LYS A 71 -9.72 -11.80 16.31
C LYS A 71 -9.70 -13.00 15.36
N THR A 72 -9.39 -12.75 14.09
CA THR A 72 -9.35 -13.76 13.04
C THR A 72 -7.94 -13.98 12.52
N GLU A 73 -6.97 -13.26 13.07
CA GLU A 73 -5.57 -13.25 12.62
C GLU A 73 -5.43 -13.05 11.10
N GLN A 74 -6.19 -12.09 10.54
CA GLN A 74 -6.25 -11.86 9.10
C GLN A 74 -6.01 -10.40 8.74
N THR A 75 -5.27 -10.19 7.65
CA THR A 75 -5.16 -8.86 7.03
C THR A 75 -6.44 -8.60 6.24
N ARG A 76 -7.18 -7.55 6.62
CA ARG A 76 -8.47 -7.21 5.99
C ARG A 76 -8.36 -6.14 4.92
N VAL A 77 -7.45 -5.18 5.13
CA VAL A 77 -7.20 -4.09 4.17
C VAL A 77 -5.70 -3.95 3.95
N ILE A 78 -5.31 -3.69 2.70
CA ILE A 78 -3.93 -3.34 2.34
C ILE A 78 -3.89 -1.99 1.62
N ILE A 79 -2.79 -1.26 1.75
CA ILE A 79 -2.54 0.00 1.05
C ILE A 79 -1.14 -0.06 0.43
N GLU A 80 -1.04 0.28 -0.85
CA GLU A 80 0.20 0.51 -1.56
C GLU A 80 0.34 2.01 -1.88
N VAL A 81 1.53 2.55 -1.71
CA VAL A 81 1.89 3.94 -1.98
C VAL A 81 2.87 3.92 -3.15
N CYS A 82 2.57 4.68 -4.21
CA CYS A 82 3.32 4.54 -5.45
C CYS A 82 3.60 5.87 -6.15
N THR A 83 4.52 5.83 -7.11
CA THR A 83 4.65 6.88 -8.12
C THR A 83 3.76 6.55 -9.33
N ASN A 84 3.75 7.45 -10.32
CA ASN A 84 3.15 7.21 -11.64
C ASN A 84 3.63 5.90 -12.29
N ARG A 85 4.89 5.50 -12.06
CA ARG A 85 5.45 4.26 -12.63
C ARG A 85 4.91 3.00 -11.93
N GLY A 86 4.70 3.08 -10.61
CA GLY A 86 4.19 1.97 -9.80
C GLY A 86 2.68 1.76 -9.93
N PHE A 87 1.91 2.81 -10.21
CA PHE A 87 0.46 2.83 -10.08
C PHE A 87 -0.29 1.64 -10.71
N ARG A 88 0.05 1.27 -11.95
CA ARG A 88 -0.58 0.11 -12.62
C ARG A 88 -0.07 -1.23 -12.12
N THR A 89 1.19 -1.30 -11.70
CA THR A 89 1.80 -2.54 -11.20
C THR A 89 1.29 -2.85 -9.80
N ASP A 90 1.23 -1.84 -8.93
CA ASP A 90 0.72 -1.97 -7.57
C ASP A 90 -0.79 -2.27 -7.56
N LEU A 91 -1.55 -1.71 -8.51
CA LEU A 91 -2.96 -2.10 -8.67
C LEU A 91 -3.12 -3.58 -9.01
N ARG A 92 -2.28 -4.11 -9.93
CA ARG A 92 -2.32 -5.54 -10.26
C ARG A 92 -1.88 -6.40 -9.08
N LYS A 93 -0.87 -5.97 -8.32
CA LYS A 93 -0.43 -6.62 -7.08
C LYS A 93 -1.61 -6.70 -6.09
N VAL A 94 -2.27 -5.59 -5.81
CA VAL A 94 -3.44 -5.52 -4.92
C VAL A 94 -4.56 -6.46 -5.36
N ILE A 95 -4.96 -6.40 -6.64
CA ILE A 95 -6.02 -7.28 -7.16
C ILE A 95 -5.65 -8.75 -6.98
N ARG A 96 -4.42 -9.12 -7.34
CA ARG A 96 -3.92 -10.49 -7.18
C ARG A 96 -3.96 -10.96 -5.73
N LEU A 97 -3.44 -10.15 -4.80
CA LEU A 97 -3.41 -10.48 -3.37
C LEU A 97 -4.82 -10.69 -2.77
N ILE A 98 -5.84 -10.06 -3.36
CA ILE A 98 -7.23 -10.13 -2.90
C ILE A 98 -7.99 -11.31 -3.53
N GLU A 99 -7.78 -11.56 -4.82
CA GLU A 99 -8.54 -12.56 -5.59
C GLU A 99 -7.86 -13.93 -5.62
N ASP A 100 -6.55 -13.95 -5.90
CA ASP A 100 -5.82 -15.17 -6.21
C ASP A 100 -5.22 -15.82 -4.95
N ASP A 101 -4.91 -15.00 -3.94
CA ASP A 101 -4.30 -15.44 -2.69
C ASP A 101 -5.32 -15.47 -1.53
N ASP A 102 -5.20 -16.46 -0.63
CA ASP A 102 -6.15 -16.67 0.48
C ASP A 102 -5.73 -15.96 1.78
N TYR A 103 -5.27 -14.70 1.67
CA TYR A 103 -4.83 -13.90 2.83
C TYR A 103 -5.98 -13.29 3.65
N GLY A 104 -7.23 -13.53 3.26
CA GLY A 104 -8.41 -12.97 3.94
C GLY A 104 -8.66 -11.47 3.70
N ILE A 105 -7.96 -10.87 2.73
CA ILE A 105 -8.05 -9.45 2.37
C ILE A 105 -9.39 -9.18 1.67
N LEU A 106 -10.08 -8.12 2.09
CA LEU A 106 -11.40 -7.73 1.61
C LEU A 106 -11.36 -6.46 0.74
N GLU A 107 -10.46 -5.54 1.08
CA GLU A 107 -10.25 -4.30 0.33
C GLU A 107 -8.76 -4.01 0.16
N GLY A 108 -8.40 -3.33 -0.93
CA GLY A 108 -7.05 -2.87 -1.16
C GLY A 108 -7.04 -1.52 -1.85
N PHE A 109 -6.04 -0.71 -1.51
CA PHE A 109 -5.89 0.64 -2.01
C PHE A 109 -4.54 0.84 -2.68
N VAL A 110 -4.53 1.69 -3.70
CA VAL A 110 -3.29 2.22 -4.28
C VAL A 110 -3.39 3.73 -4.29
N TYR A 111 -2.44 4.39 -3.62
CA TYR A 111 -2.32 5.84 -3.60
C TYR A 111 -1.09 6.29 -4.37
N ASN A 112 -1.32 7.06 -5.43
CA ASN A 112 -0.23 7.68 -6.18
C ASN A 112 0.12 9.04 -5.58
N TYR A 113 1.23 9.12 -4.86
CA TYR A 113 1.61 10.35 -4.16
C TYR A 113 2.16 11.46 -5.08
N LYS A 114 2.33 11.18 -6.38
CA LYS A 114 2.67 12.20 -7.39
C LYS A 114 1.44 12.84 -8.03
N THR A 115 0.31 12.13 -8.11
CA THR A 115 -0.96 12.67 -8.66
C THR A 115 -2.04 12.90 -7.62
N HIS A 116 -1.83 12.42 -6.39
CA HIS A 116 -2.81 12.40 -5.30
C HIS A 116 -4.07 11.57 -5.62
N GLU A 117 -3.96 10.63 -6.55
CA GLU A 117 -5.06 9.76 -6.95
C GLU A 117 -5.13 8.51 -6.07
N TRP A 118 -6.35 8.13 -5.72
CA TRP A 118 -6.66 6.88 -5.03
C TRP A 118 -7.36 5.92 -5.98
N LEU A 119 -6.96 4.65 -5.93
CA LEU A 119 -7.73 3.54 -6.45
C LEU A 119 -8.08 2.59 -5.31
N ARG A 120 -9.29 2.06 -5.36
CA ARG A 120 -9.79 1.03 -4.46
C ARG A 120 -10.21 -0.19 -5.27
N TYR A 121 -9.82 -1.36 -4.79
CA TYR A 121 -10.34 -2.64 -5.24
C TYR A 121 -10.97 -3.38 -4.06
N ARG A 122 -12.11 -4.03 -4.27
CA ARG A 122 -12.76 -4.89 -3.27
C ARG A 122 -12.85 -6.31 -3.79
N LYS A 123 -12.79 -7.27 -2.87
CA LYS A 123 -12.94 -8.68 -3.20
C LYS A 123 -14.24 -8.93 -3.94
N GLY A 124 -14.17 -9.59 -5.09
CA GLY A 124 -15.32 -9.89 -5.94
C GLY A 124 -15.73 -8.78 -6.92
N ASP A 125 -15.01 -7.64 -6.99
CA ASP A 125 -15.25 -6.59 -8.00
C ASP A 125 -14.79 -7.00 -9.43
N GLY A 126 -14.38 -8.26 -9.64
CA GLY A 126 -14.11 -8.82 -10.96
C GLY A 126 -12.89 -8.19 -11.67
N GLY A 127 -11.90 -7.74 -10.90
CA GLY A 127 -10.70 -7.06 -11.41
C GLY A 127 -10.90 -5.58 -11.78
N VAL A 128 -12.07 -5.00 -11.50
CA VAL A 128 -12.35 -3.58 -11.77
C VAL A 128 -12.18 -2.74 -10.51
N ALA A 129 -11.15 -1.89 -10.49
CA ALA A 129 -10.96 -0.91 -9.42
C ALA A 129 -11.70 0.41 -9.70
N THR A 130 -11.97 1.16 -8.63
CA THR A 130 -12.70 2.44 -8.66
C THR A 130 -11.85 3.56 -8.08
N ALA A 131 -12.08 4.80 -8.52
CA ALA A 131 -11.43 5.97 -7.97
C ALA A 131 -12.09 6.35 -6.63
N SER A 132 -11.54 5.84 -5.52
CA SER A 132 -12.07 6.06 -4.17
C SER A 132 -10.99 5.87 -3.11
N SER A 133 -11.02 6.72 -2.09
CA SER A 133 -10.23 6.60 -0.85
C SER A 133 -11.06 6.08 0.33
N VAL A 134 -12.34 5.77 0.11
CA VAL A 134 -13.27 5.34 1.16
C VAL A 134 -13.19 3.83 1.36
N SER A 135 -12.88 3.39 2.58
CA SER A 135 -12.94 1.98 2.98
C SER A 135 -14.32 1.65 3.52
N GLU A 136 -15.00 0.68 2.89
CA GLU A 136 -16.26 0.15 3.41
C GLU A 136 -16.01 -0.79 4.58
N VAL A 137 -14.89 -1.51 4.58
CA VAL A 137 -14.49 -2.40 5.69
C VAL A 137 -14.28 -1.63 6.98
N MET A 138 -13.66 -0.45 6.91
CA MET A 138 -13.41 0.39 8.09
C MET A 138 -14.49 1.46 8.32
N GLY A 139 -15.32 1.78 7.32
CA GLY A 139 -16.30 2.85 7.40
C GLY A 139 -15.70 4.26 7.47
N ILE A 140 -14.51 4.47 6.90
CA ILE A 140 -13.77 5.74 6.94
C ILE A 140 -13.25 6.15 5.56
N ASP A 141 -12.91 7.44 5.41
CA ASP A 141 -12.21 7.98 4.26
C ASP A 141 -10.71 8.18 4.57
N LEU A 142 -9.84 7.55 3.77
CA LEU A 142 -8.38 7.67 3.88
C LEU A 142 -7.85 8.99 3.28
N GLY A 143 -8.62 9.63 2.39
CA GLY A 143 -8.19 10.82 1.64
C GLY A 143 -7.77 11.99 2.55
N PRO A 144 -8.58 12.38 3.55
CA PRO A 144 -8.27 13.48 4.46
C PRO A 144 -7.00 13.29 5.32
N MET A 145 -6.38 12.10 5.32
CA MET A 145 -5.18 11.80 6.11
C MET A 145 -3.87 12.26 5.43
N LEU A 146 -3.91 12.63 4.14
CA LEU A 146 -2.72 12.85 3.30
C LEU A 146 -2.49 14.29 2.83
#